data_AF-A0A6I2M301-F1
#
_entry.id   AF-A0A6I2M301-F1
#
_cell.length_a   1.000
_cell.length_b   1.000
_cell.length_c   1.000
_cell.angle_alpha   90.00
_cell.angle_beta   90.00
_cell.angle_gamma   90.00
#
_symmetry.space_group_name_H-M   'P 1'
#
loop_
_entity.id
_entity.type
_entity.pdbx_description
1 polymer ?
#
loop_
_entity_poly.entity_id
_entity_poly.type
_entity_poly.pdbx_seq_one_letter_code
_entity_poly.pdbx_strand_id
1 'polypeptide(L)'
;MKLPQTRYARSGDLRIAYQAVGQGPIDLVFVPGFLSNIDLHWEDPGYAHMLRRLSGFTRLIQLDKRGTGLSDGVDPVHLPDLATCTDDVRAVMDAAGSGRAALLGASEGAPLSLLFAATHPERLRALVLYGGYACFHRWVQDSEAVERFVTQAETSWGQGRTLRNFAPGRSVDPELQAGWARFERLSCSPTAAIALARMNAAIDLRAILPRIRVPTLILHRRHDARVNPEAASYLARHIPGAALRWLEGRDHLIWTGDTDAVVDAIEEFLTGTTPSTMPERSLAALLALRVTGASRRALLDAELAERMAGFDARLSNEARCFGGSVMASGPEGRLLRFDGPSRALACAQILNDLARSLGIGLGQGVHVGEVLPGESAAYGSIARIALALAGQAASGIVLVSTVAAEVAFGAGQHFATWGEVRIDGAFVAVERLVPEQHLGRARRVPRRDPELAPLTQREREVLALVAEGLSNHEIAGRLELSAHTVKRHVANILLKLDLPSRAAAAALLARSEGA
;
A
#
# COMPACT_ATOMS: atom_id res chain seq x y z
N MET A 1 -0.89 -4.62 7.29
CA MET A 1 -2.30 -5.03 7.49
C MET A 1 -2.54 -6.30 6.69
N LYS A 2 -3.26 -7.28 7.24
CA LYS A 2 -3.60 -8.52 6.51
C LYS A 2 -4.60 -8.17 5.39
N LEU A 3 -4.38 -8.67 4.18
CA LEU A 3 -5.33 -8.49 3.08
C LEU A 3 -6.70 -9.05 3.47
N PRO A 4 -7.81 -8.38 3.09
CA PRO A 4 -9.15 -8.87 3.37
C PRO A 4 -9.41 -10.19 2.66
N GLN A 5 -10.25 -11.02 3.26
CA GLN A 5 -10.60 -12.32 2.71
C GLN A 5 -11.68 -12.17 1.63
N THR A 6 -11.40 -12.66 0.42
CA THR A 6 -12.39 -12.76 -0.65
C THR A 6 -13.43 -13.84 -0.35
N ARG A 7 -14.70 -13.50 -0.57
CA ARG A 7 -15.88 -14.35 -0.39
C ARG A 7 -16.74 -14.30 -1.65
N TYR A 8 -17.72 -15.19 -1.73
CA TYR A 8 -18.60 -15.29 -2.90
C TYR A 8 -20.07 -15.25 -2.48
N ALA A 9 -20.84 -14.40 -3.15
CA ALA A 9 -22.29 -14.37 -3.07
C ALA A 9 -22.89 -15.15 -4.24
N ARG A 10 -24.02 -15.82 -4.02
CA ARG A 10 -24.74 -16.52 -5.08
C ARG A 10 -25.79 -15.60 -5.70
N SER A 11 -25.66 -15.34 -7.00
CA SER A 11 -26.61 -14.55 -7.80
C SER A 11 -27.13 -15.43 -8.93
N GLY A 12 -28.32 -16.01 -8.74
CA GLY A 12 -28.80 -17.11 -9.58
C GLY A 12 -27.84 -18.30 -9.56
N ASP A 13 -27.28 -18.63 -10.72
CA ASP A 13 -26.29 -19.70 -10.87
C ASP A 13 -24.84 -19.22 -10.77
N LEU A 14 -24.62 -17.90 -10.78
CA LEU A 14 -23.29 -17.30 -10.74
C LEU A 14 -22.80 -17.05 -9.30
N ARG A 15 -21.48 -16.90 -9.18
CA ARG A 15 -20.75 -16.47 -8.00
C ARG A 15 -20.17 -15.09 -8.22
N ILE A 16 -20.54 -14.16 -7.33
CA ILE A 16 -20.05 -12.79 -7.33
C ILE A 16 -19.04 -12.64 -6.20
N ALA A 17 -17.79 -12.37 -6.55
CA ALA A 17 -16.72 -12.17 -5.59
C ALA A 17 -16.90 -10.82 -4.88
N TYR A 18 -16.71 -10.83 -3.56
CA TYR A 18 -16.77 -9.63 -2.74
C TYR A 18 -15.83 -9.70 -1.54
N GLN A 19 -15.51 -8.52 -1.00
CA GLN A 19 -14.77 -8.35 0.24
C GLN A 19 -15.50 -7.33 1.11
N ALA A 20 -15.44 -7.52 2.43
CA ALA A 20 -15.93 -6.55 3.41
C ALA A 20 -14.77 -6.11 4.32
N VAL A 21 -14.61 -4.79 4.49
CA VAL A 21 -13.51 -4.17 5.23
C VAL A 21 -14.04 -3.03 6.11
N GLY A 22 -13.45 -2.86 7.28
CA GLY A 22 -13.88 -1.85 8.25
C GLY A 22 -15.02 -2.34 9.14
N GLN A 23 -15.30 -1.55 10.17
CA GLN A 23 -16.35 -1.81 11.17
C GLN A 23 -17.21 -0.55 11.41
N GLY A 24 -17.20 0.38 10.47
CA GLY A 24 -17.98 1.61 10.58
C GLY A 24 -19.49 1.34 10.64
N PRO A 25 -20.28 2.27 11.22
CA PRO A 25 -21.71 2.07 11.44
C PRO A 25 -22.57 2.16 10.17
N ILE A 26 -21.98 2.61 9.06
CA ILE A 26 -22.63 2.74 7.76
C ILE A 26 -22.06 1.66 6.84
N ASP A 27 -22.93 0.80 6.30
CA ASP A 27 -22.55 -0.06 5.18
C ASP A 27 -22.41 0.78 3.91
N LEU A 28 -21.27 0.67 3.25
CA LEU A 28 -21.02 1.30 1.96
C LEU A 28 -20.72 0.21 0.93
N VAL A 29 -21.63 0.03 -0.02
CA VAL A 29 -21.40 -0.89 -1.14
C VAL A 29 -20.73 -0.12 -2.27
N PHE A 30 -19.55 -0.55 -2.69
CA PHE A 30 -18.81 0.06 -3.79
C PHE A 30 -18.99 -0.78 -5.06
N VAL A 31 -19.65 -0.17 -6.05
CA VAL A 31 -19.86 -0.72 -7.39
C VAL A 31 -18.82 -0.12 -8.34
N PRO A 32 -17.83 -0.91 -8.78
CA PRO A 32 -16.70 -0.41 -9.55
C PRO A 32 -17.07 -0.09 -11.00
N GLY A 33 -16.15 0.58 -11.68
CA GLY A 33 -16.26 0.97 -13.09
C GLY A 33 -16.01 -0.18 -14.06
N PHE A 34 -15.49 0.16 -15.25
CA PHE A 34 -15.37 -0.77 -16.38
C PHE A 34 -14.75 -2.14 -16.03
N LEU A 35 -13.64 -2.12 -15.29
CA LEU A 35 -12.96 -3.32 -14.80
C LEU A 35 -12.91 -3.30 -13.28
N SER A 36 -12.94 -4.49 -12.69
CA SER A 36 -12.70 -4.70 -11.27
C SER A 36 -11.94 -6.00 -11.03
N ASN A 37 -11.06 -5.96 -10.03
CA ASN A 37 -10.46 -7.14 -9.43
C ASN A 37 -10.12 -6.81 -7.96
N ILE A 38 -10.96 -7.27 -7.03
CA ILE A 38 -10.88 -6.92 -5.60
C ILE A 38 -9.59 -7.37 -4.91
N ASP A 39 -8.87 -8.35 -5.44
CA ASP A 39 -7.55 -8.72 -4.92
C ASP A 39 -6.48 -7.72 -5.38
N LEU A 40 -6.55 -7.27 -6.65
CA LEU A 40 -5.59 -6.32 -7.22
C LEU A 40 -5.81 -4.88 -6.78
N HIS A 41 -7.01 -4.51 -6.33
CA HIS A 41 -7.29 -3.16 -5.82
C HIS A 41 -6.33 -2.76 -4.68
N TRP A 42 -5.82 -3.72 -3.91
CA TRP A 42 -4.90 -3.45 -2.80
C TRP A 42 -3.43 -3.26 -3.22
N GLU A 43 -3.09 -3.60 -4.47
CA GLU A 43 -1.73 -3.45 -5.00
C GLU A 43 -1.48 -2.03 -5.55
N ASP A 44 -2.52 -1.33 -6.03
CA ASP A 44 -2.40 0.09 -6.43
C ASP A 44 -2.40 1.00 -5.19
N PRO A 45 -1.37 1.82 -4.96
CA PRO A 45 -1.29 2.65 -3.77
C PRO A 45 -2.45 3.64 -3.61
N GLY A 46 -2.91 4.26 -4.71
CA GLY A 46 -4.01 5.21 -4.69
C GLY A 46 -5.34 4.53 -4.40
N TYR A 47 -5.55 3.35 -4.99
CA TYR A 47 -6.76 2.56 -4.75
C TYR A 47 -6.78 2.05 -3.30
N ALA A 48 -5.68 1.46 -2.83
CA ALA A 48 -5.56 1.01 -1.45
C ALA A 48 -5.75 2.16 -0.43
N HIS A 49 -5.24 3.36 -0.74
CA HIS A 49 -5.48 4.57 0.07
C HIS A 49 -6.97 4.91 0.16
N MET A 50 -7.65 5.00 -0.99
CA MET A 50 -9.10 5.26 -1.05
C MET A 50 -9.89 4.24 -0.22
N LEU A 51 -9.62 2.94 -0.39
CA LEU A 51 -10.32 1.87 0.34
C LEU A 51 -10.09 1.94 1.84
N ARG A 52 -8.86 2.25 2.29
CA ARG A 52 -8.55 2.45 3.71
C ARG A 52 -9.32 3.63 4.28
N ARG A 53 -9.33 4.77 3.58
CA ARG A 53 -10.07 5.95 4.05
C ARG A 53 -11.57 5.69 4.13
N LEU A 54 -12.17 5.12 3.08
CA LEU A 54 -13.59 4.77 3.08
C LEU A 54 -13.94 3.79 4.20
N SER A 55 -13.13 2.75 4.41
CA SER A 55 -13.34 1.76 5.49
C SER A 55 -13.01 2.30 6.90
N GLY A 56 -12.42 3.49 7.01
CA GLY A 56 -12.19 4.18 8.28
C GLY A 56 -13.47 4.64 8.97
N PHE A 57 -14.50 5.01 8.20
CA PHE A 57 -15.79 5.46 8.72
C PHE A 57 -16.99 4.62 8.24
N THR A 58 -16.77 3.65 7.36
CA THR A 58 -17.81 2.72 6.86
C THR A 58 -17.41 1.26 7.10
N ARG A 59 -18.38 0.34 7.04
CA ARG A 59 -18.14 -1.05 6.65
C ARG A 59 -18.23 -1.10 5.12
N LEU A 60 -17.08 -1.05 4.47
CA LEU A 60 -16.94 -1.04 3.03
C LEU A 60 -17.11 -2.45 2.46
N ILE A 61 -18.06 -2.62 1.55
CA ILE A 61 -18.34 -3.85 0.83
C ILE A 61 -18.03 -3.60 -0.65
N GLN A 62 -16.95 -4.19 -1.14
CA GLN A 62 -16.56 -4.12 -2.56
C GLN A 62 -16.85 -5.43 -3.25
N LEU A 63 -17.22 -5.38 -4.53
CA LEU A 63 -17.46 -6.56 -5.35
C LEU A 63 -16.75 -6.46 -6.70
N ASP A 64 -16.48 -7.60 -7.30
CA ASP A 64 -16.19 -7.66 -8.73
C ASP A 64 -17.50 -7.82 -9.49
N LYS A 65 -17.73 -6.98 -10.51
CA LYS A 65 -18.89 -7.13 -11.39
C LYS A 65 -18.83 -8.49 -12.09
N ARG A 66 -20.00 -9.08 -12.38
CA ARG A 66 -20.08 -10.27 -13.23
C ARG A 66 -19.24 -10.10 -14.50
N GLY A 67 -18.53 -11.16 -14.91
CA GLY A 67 -17.64 -11.11 -16.06
C GLY A 67 -16.30 -10.41 -15.83
N THR A 68 -16.01 -9.97 -14.60
CA THR A 68 -14.73 -9.33 -14.25
C THR A 68 -14.14 -9.89 -12.96
N GLY A 69 -12.83 -9.74 -12.82
CA GLY A 69 -12.07 -10.05 -11.62
C GLY A 69 -12.20 -11.51 -11.23
N LEU A 70 -12.61 -11.73 -9.98
CA LEU A 70 -12.78 -13.05 -9.39
C LEU A 70 -14.22 -13.57 -9.51
N SER A 71 -15.16 -12.77 -10.01
CA SER A 71 -16.55 -13.19 -10.26
C SER A 71 -16.64 -14.11 -11.48
N ASP A 72 -17.68 -14.93 -11.53
CA ASP A 72 -17.91 -15.82 -12.67
C ASP A 72 -18.02 -15.04 -14.00
N GLY A 73 -17.51 -15.66 -15.06
CA GLY A 73 -17.59 -15.14 -16.43
C GLY A 73 -19.03 -15.06 -16.95
N VAL A 74 -19.25 -14.17 -17.92
CA VAL A 74 -20.53 -14.09 -18.64
C VAL A 74 -20.39 -14.71 -20.03
N ASP A 75 -21.49 -15.28 -20.53
CA ASP A 75 -21.56 -15.74 -21.91
C ASP A 75 -21.47 -14.52 -22.85
N PRO A 76 -20.44 -14.45 -23.73
CA PRO A 76 -20.29 -13.31 -24.64
C PRO A 76 -21.37 -13.23 -25.72
N VAL A 77 -22.14 -14.30 -25.92
CA VAL A 77 -23.27 -14.34 -26.87
C VAL A 77 -24.56 -13.86 -26.20
N HIS A 78 -24.79 -14.26 -24.95
CA HIS A 78 -25.99 -13.94 -24.18
C HIS A 78 -25.65 -12.95 -23.05
N LEU A 79 -25.46 -11.69 -23.44
CA LEU A 79 -25.11 -10.63 -22.51
C LEU A 79 -26.27 -10.37 -21.53
N PRO A 80 -26.01 -10.32 -20.22
CA PRO A 80 -27.04 -10.00 -19.25
C PRO A 80 -27.49 -8.54 -19.42
N ASP A 81 -28.75 -8.26 -19.13
CA ASP A 81 -29.22 -6.89 -19.04
C ASP A 81 -28.80 -6.22 -17.72
N LEU A 82 -28.94 -4.90 -17.66
CA LEU A 82 -28.56 -4.13 -16.48
C LEU A 82 -29.40 -4.51 -15.26
N ALA A 83 -30.64 -4.97 -15.46
CA ALA A 83 -31.51 -5.43 -14.38
C ALA A 83 -30.93 -6.69 -13.72
N THR A 84 -30.45 -7.65 -14.50
CA THR A 84 -29.79 -8.85 -13.98
C THR A 84 -28.51 -8.48 -13.21
N CYS A 85 -27.77 -7.45 -13.64
CA CYS A 85 -26.63 -6.95 -12.87
C CYS A 85 -27.03 -6.33 -11.52
N THR A 86 -28.25 -5.80 -11.36
CA THR A 86 -28.71 -5.27 -10.06
C THR A 86 -28.91 -6.38 -9.02
N ASP A 87 -29.26 -7.60 -9.46
CA ASP A 87 -29.38 -8.76 -8.59
C ASP A 87 -28.04 -9.16 -7.96
N ASP A 88 -26.90 -8.88 -8.62
CA ASP A 88 -25.57 -9.15 -8.05
C ASP A 88 -25.30 -8.28 -6.83
N VAL A 89 -25.60 -6.99 -6.94
CA VAL A 89 -25.45 -6.03 -5.84
C VAL A 89 -26.32 -6.47 -4.66
N ARG A 90 -27.56 -6.86 -4.94
CA ARG A 90 -28.49 -7.40 -3.93
C ARG A 90 -27.96 -8.68 -3.28
N ALA A 91 -27.47 -9.63 -4.09
CA ALA A 91 -26.92 -10.89 -3.60
C ALA A 91 -25.68 -10.68 -2.71
N VAL A 92 -24.79 -9.76 -3.10
CA VAL A 92 -23.62 -9.39 -2.28
C VAL A 92 -24.05 -8.73 -0.97
N MET A 93 -25.02 -7.81 -1.02
CA MET A 93 -25.58 -7.20 0.20
C MET A 93 -26.15 -8.26 1.15
N ASP A 94 -26.96 -9.20 0.62
CA ASP A 94 -27.56 -10.26 1.42
C ASP A 94 -26.49 -11.19 2.02
N ALA A 95 -25.49 -11.61 1.23
CA ALA A 95 -24.39 -12.45 1.69
C ALA A 95 -23.48 -11.76 2.74
N ALA A 96 -23.34 -10.44 2.66
CA ALA A 96 -22.61 -9.63 3.64
C ALA A 96 -23.45 -9.30 4.89
N GLY A 97 -24.73 -9.66 4.92
CA GLY A 97 -25.67 -9.32 6.00
C GLY A 97 -26.00 -7.82 6.04
N SER A 98 -26.00 -7.15 4.88
CA SER A 98 -26.34 -5.74 4.74
C SER A 98 -27.81 -5.56 4.33
N GLY A 99 -28.66 -5.25 5.30
CA GLY A 99 -30.09 -4.98 5.04
C GLY A 99 -30.32 -3.66 4.31
N ARG A 100 -29.52 -2.62 4.62
CA ARG A 100 -29.62 -1.28 4.01
C ARG A 100 -28.25 -0.61 4.00
N ALA A 101 -27.83 -0.08 2.85
CA ALA A 101 -26.50 0.51 2.66
C ALA A 101 -26.53 1.87 1.95
N ALA A 102 -25.44 2.62 2.03
CA ALA A 102 -25.12 3.61 1.00
C ALA A 102 -24.50 2.90 -0.21
N LEU A 103 -24.81 3.35 -1.42
CA LEU A 103 -24.28 2.77 -2.66
C LEU A 103 -23.39 3.79 -3.36
N LEU A 104 -22.12 3.44 -3.58
CA LEU A 104 -21.16 4.23 -4.35
C LEU A 104 -20.99 3.59 -5.72
N GLY A 105 -21.52 4.22 -6.77
CA GLY A 105 -21.31 3.82 -8.16
C GLY A 105 -20.27 4.70 -8.83
N ALA A 106 -19.15 4.12 -9.27
CA ALA A 106 -18.12 4.84 -10.01
C ALA A 106 -18.12 4.46 -11.49
N SER A 107 -18.05 5.46 -12.38
CA SER A 107 -17.99 5.24 -13.84
C SER A 107 -19.18 4.41 -14.34
N GLU A 108 -18.94 3.27 -15.00
CA GLU A 108 -19.97 2.28 -15.38
C GLU A 108 -20.81 1.76 -14.20
N GLY A 109 -20.24 1.72 -12.99
CA GLY A 109 -20.99 1.35 -11.79
C GLY A 109 -22.12 2.34 -11.46
N ALA A 110 -22.05 3.58 -11.99
CA ALA A 110 -23.08 4.60 -11.76
C ALA A 110 -24.42 4.26 -12.43
N PRO A 111 -24.52 3.95 -13.74
CA PRO A 111 -25.75 3.43 -14.34
C PRO A 111 -26.39 2.26 -13.58
N LEU A 112 -25.58 1.28 -13.17
CA LEU A 112 -26.06 0.15 -12.38
C LEU A 112 -26.65 0.61 -11.04
N SER A 113 -25.97 1.54 -10.37
CA SER A 113 -26.41 2.11 -9.10
C SER A 113 -27.65 3.00 -9.23
N LEU A 114 -27.80 3.71 -10.35
CA LEU A 114 -29.01 4.49 -10.69
C LEU A 114 -30.23 3.57 -10.83
N LEU A 115 -30.07 2.47 -11.56
CA LEU A 115 -31.14 1.48 -11.71
C LEU A 115 -31.50 0.85 -10.36
N PHE A 116 -30.50 0.41 -9.59
CA PHE A 116 -30.70 -0.15 -8.26
C PHE A 116 -31.43 0.81 -7.32
N ALA A 117 -31.07 2.10 -7.33
CA ALA A 117 -31.74 3.11 -6.51
C ALA A 117 -33.19 3.38 -6.93
N ALA A 118 -33.52 3.19 -8.21
CA ALA A 118 -34.87 3.35 -8.73
C ALA A 118 -35.76 2.12 -8.46
N THR A 119 -35.18 0.91 -8.38
CA THR A 119 -35.92 -0.36 -8.22
C THR A 119 -35.92 -0.90 -6.79
N HIS A 120 -34.90 -0.57 -5.98
CA HIS A 120 -34.73 -1.03 -4.60
C HIS A 120 -34.43 0.12 -3.60
N PRO A 121 -35.21 1.21 -3.60
CA PRO A 121 -34.94 2.36 -2.73
C PRO A 121 -34.97 1.99 -1.22
N GLU A 122 -35.72 0.96 -0.83
CA GLU A 122 -35.80 0.45 0.54
C GLU A 122 -34.48 -0.16 1.03
N ARG A 123 -33.65 -0.65 0.11
CA ARG A 123 -32.31 -1.19 0.38
C ARG A 123 -31.25 -0.11 0.49
N LEU A 124 -31.58 1.15 0.18
CA LEU A 124 -30.62 2.25 0.17
C LEU A 124 -30.89 3.30 1.24
N ARG A 125 -29.81 3.73 1.89
CA ARG A 125 -29.77 4.93 2.75
C ARG A 125 -29.46 6.18 1.94
N ALA A 126 -28.54 6.06 0.99
CA ALA A 126 -28.08 7.13 0.13
C ALA A 126 -27.43 6.56 -1.14
N LEU A 127 -27.32 7.40 -2.16
CA LEU A 127 -26.64 7.11 -3.42
C LEU A 127 -25.50 8.10 -3.62
N VAL A 128 -24.32 7.60 -3.96
CA VAL A 128 -23.16 8.40 -4.35
C VAL A 128 -22.74 7.98 -5.75
N LEU A 129 -22.61 8.94 -6.66
CA LEU A 129 -22.20 8.72 -8.03
C LEU A 129 -20.90 9.45 -8.28
N TYR A 130 -19.88 8.76 -8.76
CA TYR A 130 -18.62 9.37 -9.15
C TYR A 130 -18.36 9.16 -10.65
N GLY A 131 -18.13 10.23 -11.40
CA GLY A 131 -17.88 10.14 -12.85
C GLY A 131 -19.03 9.47 -13.61
N GLY A 132 -20.26 9.61 -13.11
CA GLY A 132 -21.42 8.85 -13.57
C GLY A 132 -22.13 9.46 -14.77
N TYR A 133 -22.93 8.65 -15.45
CA TYR A 133 -23.73 9.04 -16.61
C TYR A 133 -25.05 8.25 -16.65
N ALA A 134 -26.06 8.81 -17.32
CA ALA A 134 -27.33 8.12 -17.56
C ALA A 134 -27.47 7.57 -18.98
N CYS A 135 -26.66 8.02 -19.94
CA CYS A 135 -26.72 7.58 -21.33
C CYS A 135 -25.30 7.48 -21.89
N PHE A 136 -24.90 6.28 -22.30
CA PHE A 136 -23.52 6.02 -22.70
C PHE A 136 -23.15 6.78 -23.98
N HIS A 137 -23.97 6.65 -25.03
CA HIS A 137 -23.69 7.28 -26.32
C HIS A 137 -23.73 8.81 -26.32
N ARG A 138 -24.36 9.42 -25.31
CA ARG A 138 -24.40 10.87 -25.18
C ARG A 138 -23.17 11.45 -24.47
N TRP A 139 -22.66 10.77 -23.45
CA TRP A 139 -21.67 11.37 -22.55
C TRP A 139 -20.36 10.60 -22.39
N VAL A 140 -20.26 9.39 -22.94
CA VAL A 140 -19.05 8.56 -22.80
C VAL A 140 -18.39 8.38 -24.15
N GLN A 141 -19.05 7.67 -25.07
CA GLN A 141 -18.50 7.35 -26.39
C GLN A 141 -19.62 7.18 -27.41
N ASP A 142 -19.46 7.79 -28.59
CA ASP A 142 -20.29 7.46 -29.75
C ASP A 142 -20.01 6.04 -30.28
N SER A 143 -20.83 5.59 -31.23
CA SER A 143 -20.72 4.24 -31.80
C SER A 143 -19.36 4.00 -32.48
N GLU A 144 -18.78 5.02 -33.14
CA GLU A 144 -17.46 4.89 -33.78
C GLU A 144 -16.34 4.71 -32.75
N ALA A 145 -16.39 5.42 -31.63
CA ALA A 145 -15.45 5.26 -30.52
C ALA A 145 -15.58 3.89 -29.84
N VAL A 146 -16.78 3.29 -29.81
CA VAL A 146 -16.96 1.90 -29.35
C VAL A 146 -16.30 0.92 -30.31
N GLU A 147 -16.52 1.03 -31.62
CA GLU A 147 -15.87 0.14 -32.60
C GLU A 147 -14.34 0.28 -32.59
N ARG A 148 -13.81 1.50 -32.41
CA ARG A 148 -12.37 1.70 -32.20
C ARG A 148 -11.86 0.99 -30.94
N PHE A 149 -12.64 0.99 -29.87
CA PHE A 149 -12.29 0.24 -28.66
C PHE A 149 -12.31 -1.27 -28.93
N VAL A 150 -13.30 -1.79 -29.66
CA VAL A 150 -13.38 -3.22 -30.03
C VAL A 150 -12.11 -3.64 -30.78
N THR A 151 -11.76 -2.93 -31.86
CA THR A 151 -10.53 -3.20 -32.63
C THR A 151 -9.27 -3.10 -31.76
N GLN A 152 -9.21 -2.13 -30.84
CA GLN A 152 -8.08 -1.99 -29.93
C GLN A 152 -7.98 -3.14 -28.93
N ALA A 153 -9.11 -3.64 -28.41
CA ALA A 153 -9.16 -4.78 -27.51
C ALA A 153 -8.71 -6.07 -28.22
N GLU A 154 -9.13 -6.29 -29.47
CA GLU A 154 -8.69 -7.46 -30.24
C GLU A 154 -7.18 -7.48 -30.49
N THR A 155 -6.57 -6.32 -30.70
CA THR A 155 -5.17 -6.22 -31.14
C THR A 155 -4.17 -5.91 -30.02
N SER A 156 -4.63 -5.33 -28.92
CA SER A 156 -3.72 -4.77 -27.91
C SER A 156 -4.24 -4.77 -26.47
N TRP A 157 -5.29 -5.54 -26.17
CA TRP A 157 -5.72 -5.75 -24.79
C TRP A 157 -4.59 -6.30 -23.93
N GLY A 158 -4.50 -5.80 -22.69
CA GLY A 158 -3.47 -6.24 -21.77
C GLY A 158 -2.09 -5.64 -22.03
N GLN A 159 -1.98 -4.58 -22.85
CA GLN A 159 -0.74 -3.82 -23.06
C GLN A 159 -0.74 -2.47 -22.31
N GLY A 160 -1.77 -2.21 -21.50
CA GLY A 160 -1.88 -0.99 -20.71
C GLY A 160 -2.34 0.23 -21.51
N ARG A 161 -2.59 0.08 -22.82
CA ARG A 161 -2.86 1.18 -23.75
C ARG A 161 -4.16 1.92 -23.46
N THR A 162 -5.09 1.30 -22.74
CA THR A 162 -6.36 1.93 -22.37
C THR A 162 -6.21 2.89 -21.18
N LEU A 163 -5.09 2.82 -20.41
CA LEU A 163 -4.85 3.70 -19.26
C LEU A 163 -5.00 5.18 -19.63
N ARG A 164 -4.51 5.59 -20.81
CA ARG A 164 -4.62 6.98 -21.29
C ARG A 164 -6.07 7.49 -21.40
N ASN A 165 -7.03 6.58 -21.60
CA ASN A 165 -8.45 6.92 -21.74
C ASN A 165 -9.12 7.16 -20.38
N PHE A 166 -8.50 6.67 -19.29
CA PHE A 166 -9.06 6.74 -17.94
C PHE A 166 -8.22 7.59 -16.99
N ALA A 167 -6.90 7.57 -17.10
CA ALA A 167 -5.99 8.37 -16.28
C ALA A 167 -4.81 8.86 -17.14
N PRO A 168 -5.06 9.80 -18.07
CA PRO A 168 -4.01 10.34 -18.94
C PRO A 168 -2.87 11.01 -18.17
N GLY A 169 -3.07 11.41 -16.90
CA GLY A 169 -1.97 11.86 -16.03
C GLY A 169 -1.02 10.74 -15.61
N ARG A 170 -1.52 9.49 -15.47
CA ARG A 170 -0.72 8.31 -15.09
C ARG A 170 -0.09 7.59 -16.27
N SER A 171 -0.65 7.72 -17.47
CA SER A 171 -0.17 6.99 -18.66
C SER A 171 1.20 7.42 -19.17
N VAL A 172 1.77 8.50 -18.64
CA VAL A 172 3.14 8.94 -18.96
C VAL A 172 4.21 8.13 -18.21
N ASP A 173 3.81 7.40 -17.17
CA ASP A 173 4.67 6.54 -16.36
C ASP A 173 4.63 5.09 -16.87
N PRO A 174 5.76 4.54 -17.36
CA PRO A 174 5.82 3.17 -17.85
C PRO A 174 5.49 2.10 -16.80
N GLU A 175 5.80 2.33 -15.52
CA GLU A 175 5.50 1.36 -14.44
C GLU A 175 4.00 1.30 -14.19
N LEU A 176 3.34 2.46 -14.16
CA LEU A 176 1.89 2.54 -14.01
C LEU A 176 1.16 1.93 -15.21
N GLN A 177 1.69 2.15 -16.42
CA GLN A 177 1.15 1.50 -17.61
C GLN A 177 1.32 -0.02 -17.57
N ALA A 178 2.47 -0.53 -17.12
CA ALA A 178 2.70 -1.97 -16.96
C ALA A 178 1.80 -2.59 -15.88
N GLY A 179 1.58 -1.88 -14.77
CA GLY A 179 0.62 -2.25 -13.73
C GLY A 179 -0.80 -2.33 -14.29
N TRP A 180 -1.23 -1.32 -15.04
CA TRP A 180 -2.53 -1.30 -15.72
C TRP A 180 -2.67 -2.45 -16.74
N ALA A 181 -1.61 -2.75 -17.48
CA ALA A 181 -1.58 -3.88 -18.42
C ALA A 181 -1.82 -5.21 -17.71
N ARG A 182 -1.23 -5.41 -16.52
CA ARG A 182 -1.49 -6.58 -15.68
C ARG A 182 -2.93 -6.58 -15.15
N PHE A 183 -3.43 -5.43 -14.69
CA PHE A 183 -4.81 -5.28 -14.23
C PHE A 183 -5.82 -5.63 -15.33
N GLU A 184 -5.63 -5.16 -16.57
CA GLU A 184 -6.46 -5.52 -17.73
C GLU A 184 -6.55 -7.04 -17.91
N ARG A 185 -5.39 -7.74 -17.99
CA ARG A 185 -5.33 -9.19 -18.24
C ARG A 185 -5.91 -10.03 -17.13
N LEU A 186 -5.75 -9.60 -15.88
CA LEU A 186 -6.22 -10.33 -14.70
C LEU A 186 -7.67 -9.95 -14.31
N SER A 187 -8.22 -8.88 -14.87
CA SER A 187 -9.61 -8.49 -14.65
C SER A 187 -10.53 -9.13 -15.68
N CYS A 188 -10.16 -9.18 -16.97
CA CYS A 188 -10.95 -9.93 -17.96
C CYS A 188 -10.17 -10.23 -19.25
N SER A 189 -10.70 -11.17 -20.03
CA SER A 189 -10.21 -11.47 -21.38
C SER A 189 -10.60 -10.34 -22.37
N PRO A 190 -9.94 -10.24 -23.54
CA PRO A 190 -10.36 -9.29 -24.59
C PRO A 190 -11.80 -9.52 -25.05
N THR A 191 -12.23 -10.78 -25.20
CA THR A 191 -13.62 -11.12 -25.56
C THR A 191 -14.61 -10.58 -24.52
N ALA A 192 -14.29 -10.74 -23.24
CA ALA A 192 -15.12 -10.21 -22.15
C ALA A 192 -15.13 -8.67 -22.15
N ALA A 193 -13.98 -8.02 -22.40
CA ALA A 193 -13.90 -6.57 -22.50
C ALA A 193 -14.78 -6.00 -23.64
N ILE A 194 -14.79 -6.66 -24.80
CA ILE A 194 -15.64 -6.31 -25.95
C ILE A 194 -17.12 -6.49 -25.60
N ALA A 195 -17.47 -7.61 -24.98
CA ALA A 195 -18.82 -7.88 -24.48
C ALA A 195 -19.30 -6.77 -23.52
N LEU A 196 -18.48 -6.41 -22.53
CA LEU A 196 -18.78 -5.34 -21.57
C LEU A 196 -18.94 -3.97 -22.26
N ALA A 197 -18.09 -3.65 -23.23
CA ALA A 197 -18.21 -2.40 -23.98
C ALA A 197 -19.53 -2.33 -24.77
N ARG A 198 -19.96 -3.44 -25.37
CA ARG A 198 -21.25 -3.54 -26.08
C ARG A 198 -22.44 -3.46 -25.12
N MET A 199 -22.36 -4.09 -23.94
CA MET A 199 -23.36 -3.93 -22.89
C MET A 199 -23.52 -2.46 -22.49
N ASN A 200 -22.39 -1.77 -22.29
CA ASN A 200 -22.40 -0.37 -21.89
C ASN A 200 -22.98 0.55 -22.96
N ALA A 201 -22.72 0.27 -24.24
CA ALA A 201 -23.28 1.02 -25.36
C ALA A 201 -24.82 1.05 -25.35
N ALA A 202 -25.47 0.02 -24.81
CA ALA A 202 -26.92 -0.06 -24.70
C ALA A 202 -27.52 0.75 -23.52
N ILE A 203 -26.70 1.37 -22.67
CA ILE A 203 -27.19 2.07 -21.48
C ILE A 203 -27.87 3.39 -21.85
N ASP A 204 -29.18 3.46 -21.57
CA ASP A 204 -29.95 4.70 -21.49
C ASP A 204 -30.98 4.63 -20.35
N LEU A 205 -30.68 5.33 -19.26
CA LEU A 205 -31.44 5.40 -18.02
C LEU A 205 -32.05 6.78 -17.79
N ARG A 206 -32.05 7.67 -18.78
CA ARG A 206 -32.55 9.04 -18.62
C ARG A 206 -33.99 9.08 -18.11
N ALA A 207 -34.82 8.14 -18.56
CA ALA A 207 -36.23 8.07 -18.18
C ALA A 207 -36.47 7.67 -16.70
N ILE A 208 -35.52 7.00 -16.04
CA ILE A 208 -35.71 6.52 -14.67
C ILE A 208 -35.25 7.52 -13.60
N LEU A 209 -34.44 8.52 -13.96
CA LEU A 209 -33.86 9.46 -13.00
C LEU A 209 -34.89 10.14 -12.07
N PRO A 210 -36.08 10.58 -12.55
CA PRO A 210 -37.09 11.20 -11.67
C PRO A 210 -37.67 10.25 -10.61
N ARG A 211 -37.47 8.93 -10.75
CA ARG A 211 -37.96 7.91 -9.80
C ARG A 211 -37.01 7.69 -8.62
N ILE A 212 -35.77 8.19 -8.70
CA ILE A 212 -34.80 8.07 -7.62
C ILE A 212 -35.19 9.03 -6.49
N ARG A 213 -35.48 8.47 -5.30
CA ARG A 213 -35.97 9.24 -4.13
C ARG A 213 -34.98 9.26 -2.96
N VAL A 214 -33.89 8.49 -3.04
CA VAL A 214 -32.89 8.46 -1.98
C VAL A 214 -31.98 9.69 -2.06
N PRO A 215 -31.46 10.19 -0.92
CA PRO A 215 -30.45 11.25 -0.91
C PRO A 215 -29.32 10.90 -1.88
N THR A 216 -28.98 11.80 -2.79
CA THR A 216 -28.03 11.54 -3.86
C THR A 216 -26.92 12.58 -3.89
N LEU A 217 -25.66 12.14 -3.85
CA LEU A 217 -24.48 12.96 -4.10
C LEU A 217 -23.88 12.59 -5.46
N ILE A 218 -23.55 13.59 -6.26
CA ILE A 218 -22.87 13.45 -7.54
C ILE A 218 -21.51 14.13 -7.41
N LEU A 219 -20.45 13.38 -7.63
CA LEU A 219 -19.06 13.83 -7.68
C LEU A 219 -18.57 13.70 -9.12
N HIS A 220 -18.01 14.77 -9.66
CA HIS A 220 -17.48 14.74 -11.03
C HIS A 220 -16.29 15.67 -11.18
N ARG A 221 -15.31 15.27 -11.99
CA ARG A 221 -14.14 16.08 -12.27
C ARG A 221 -14.40 17.06 -13.41
N ARG A 222 -13.99 18.32 -13.25
CA ARG A 222 -14.27 19.37 -14.25
C ARG A 222 -13.72 19.06 -15.63
N HIS A 223 -12.61 18.33 -15.72
CA HIS A 223 -11.94 18.01 -16.98
C HIS A 223 -11.86 16.50 -17.23
N ASP A 224 -12.82 15.73 -16.71
CA ASP A 224 -12.86 14.28 -16.82
C ASP A 224 -12.62 13.81 -18.28
N ALA A 225 -11.58 13.00 -18.46
CA ALA A 225 -11.10 12.55 -19.76
C ALA A 225 -11.97 11.46 -20.41
N ARG A 226 -12.90 10.86 -19.66
CA ARG A 226 -13.69 9.72 -20.10
C ARG A 226 -15.18 10.01 -20.18
N VAL A 227 -15.72 10.76 -19.21
CA VAL A 227 -17.15 11.05 -19.13
C VAL A 227 -17.36 12.56 -19.17
N ASN A 228 -18.06 13.02 -20.20
CA ASN A 228 -18.36 14.43 -20.41
C ASN A 228 -19.02 15.03 -19.14
N PRO A 229 -18.47 16.12 -18.57
CA PRO A 229 -19.03 16.80 -17.40
C PRO A 229 -20.51 17.21 -17.51
N GLU A 230 -21.06 17.38 -18.71
CA GLU A 230 -22.50 17.61 -18.90
C GLU A 230 -23.35 16.47 -18.29
N ALA A 231 -22.83 15.24 -18.24
CA ALA A 231 -23.48 14.10 -17.60
C ALA A 231 -23.83 14.40 -16.13
N ALA A 232 -22.89 14.94 -15.36
CA ALA A 232 -23.10 15.26 -13.94
C ALA A 232 -24.17 16.35 -13.78
N SER A 233 -24.08 17.39 -14.61
CA SER A 233 -25.08 18.46 -14.66
C SER A 233 -26.47 17.95 -15.08
N TYR A 234 -26.53 16.95 -15.96
CA TYR A 234 -27.78 16.32 -16.35
C TYR A 234 -28.38 15.49 -15.21
N LEU A 235 -27.58 14.63 -14.58
CA LEU A 235 -27.99 13.83 -13.42
C LEU A 235 -28.54 14.73 -12.30
N ALA A 236 -27.81 15.80 -11.94
CA ALA A 236 -28.20 16.72 -10.88
C ALA A 236 -29.54 17.44 -11.15
N ARG A 237 -29.83 17.74 -12.43
CA ARG A 237 -31.10 18.37 -12.84
C ARG A 237 -32.28 17.40 -12.84
N HIS A 238 -32.05 16.11 -13.06
CA HIS A 238 -33.11 15.12 -13.30
C HIS A 238 -33.31 14.15 -12.13
N ILE A 239 -32.40 14.12 -11.15
CA ILE A 239 -32.56 13.38 -9.89
C ILE A 239 -33.05 14.37 -8.82
N PRO A 240 -34.27 14.20 -8.28
CA PRO A 240 -34.81 15.09 -7.26
C PRO A 240 -33.91 15.17 -6.01
N GLY A 241 -33.51 16.38 -5.64
CA GLY A 241 -32.72 16.62 -4.43
C GLY A 241 -31.26 16.16 -4.50
N ALA A 242 -30.74 15.85 -5.70
CA ALA A 242 -29.33 15.50 -5.85
C ALA A 242 -28.42 16.72 -5.61
N ALA A 243 -27.36 16.51 -4.83
CA ALA A 243 -26.29 17.48 -4.66
C ALA A 243 -25.16 17.18 -5.64
N LEU A 244 -24.69 18.19 -6.38
CA LEU A 244 -23.54 18.09 -7.28
C LEU A 244 -22.34 18.80 -6.66
N ARG A 245 -21.21 18.10 -6.53
CA ARG A 245 -19.92 18.68 -6.15
C ARG A 245 -18.90 18.48 -7.26
N TRP A 246 -18.27 19.57 -7.66
CA TRP A 246 -17.20 19.57 -8.64
C TRP A 246 -15.87 19.32 -7.97
N LEU A 247 -15.06 18.46 -8.60
CA LEU A 247 -13.69 18.18 -8.20
C LEU A 247 -12.75 18.66 -9.31
N GLU A 248 -11.54 19.06 -8.92
CA GLU A 248 -10.50 19.41 -9.89
C GLU A 248 -9.81 18.16 -10.43
N GLY A 249 -9.25 18.29 -11.63
CA GLY A 249 -8.50 17.23 -12.31
C GLY A 249 -9.19 16.69 -13.56
N ARG A 250 -8.47 15.79 -14.24
CA ARG A 250 -8.87 15.22 -15.54
C ARG A 250 -8.93 13.70 -15.58
N ASP A 251 -8.27 13.03 -14.64
CA ASP A 251 -8.29 11.57 -14.60
C ASP A 251 -9.68 11.10 -14.16
N HIS A 252 -10.21 10.10 -14.82
CA HIS A 252 -11.50 9.49 -14.55
C HIS A 252 -11.48 8.44 -13.44
N LEU A 253 -10.33 7.83 -13.14
CA LEU A 253 -10.25 6.83 -12.07
C LEU A 253 -10.49 7.50 -10.70
N ILE A 254 -11.40 6.95 -9.89
CA ILE A 254 -11.80 7.55 -8.60
C ILE A 254 -10.64 7.62 -7.59
N TRP A 255 -9.66 6.73 -7.72
CA TRP A 255 -8.48 6.61 -6.85
C TRP A 255 -7.22 7.34 -7.35
N THR A 256 -7.38 8.29 -8.27
CA THR A 256 -6.26 9.09 -8.81
C THR A 256 -6.52 10.57 -8.60
N GLY A 257 -5.49 11.41 -8.75
CA GLY A 257 -5.60 12.84 -8.42
C GLY A 257 -5.88 13.07 -6.94
N ASP A 258 -6.66 14.10 -6.62
CA ASP A 258 -7.08 14.39 -5.24
C ASP A 258 -8.18 13.40 -4.80
N THR A 259 -7.73 12.24 -4.32
CA THR A 259 -8.59 11.17 -3.81
C THR A 259 -9.15 11.55 -2.43
N ASP A 260 -8.44 12.38 -1.67
CA ASP A 260 -8.87 12.81 -0.36
C ASP A 260 -10.12 13.69 -0.44
N ALA A 261 -10.15 14.65 -1.38
CA ALA A 261 -11.34 15.45 -1.63
C ALA A 261 -12.57 14.62 -2.05
N VAL A 262 -12.36 13.50 -2.75
CA VAL A 262 -13.43 12.55 -3.07
C VAL A 262 -13.97 11.92 -1.80
N VAL A 263 -13.09 11.32 -0.99
CA VAL A 263 -13.51 10.61 0.23
C VAL A 263 -14.09 11.56 1.26
N ASP A 264 -13.55 12.77 1.40
CA ASP A 264 -14.04 13.80 2.30
C ASP A 264 -15.48 14.20 1.97
N ALA A 265 -15.78 14.37 0.68
CA ALA A 265 -17.14 14.69 0.24
C ALA A 265 -18.12 13.54 0.48
N ILE A 266 -17.66 12.28 0.37
CA ILE A 266 -18.47 11.10 0.68
C ILE A 266 -18.73 11.00 2.18
N GLU A 267 -17.69 11.16 2.99
CA GLU A 267 -17.77 11.15 4.45
C GLU A 267 -18.75 12.20 4.94
N GLU A 268 -18.56 13.46 4.56
CA GLU A 268 -19.44 14.57 4.95
C GLU A 268 -20.90 14.29 4.58
N PHE A 269 -21.14 13.75 3.38
CA PHE A 269 -22.49 13.44 2.92
C PHE A 269 -23.15 12.29 3.69
N LEU A 270 -22.39 11.25 4.04
CA LEU A 270 -22.92 10.06 4.70
C LEU A 270 -23.05 10.23 6.22
N THR A 271 -22.16 10.99 6.85
CA THR A 271 -22.11 11.16 8.30
C THR A 271 -22.66 12.50 8.77
N GLY A 272 -22.69 13.51 7.90
CA GLY A 272 -23.02 14.90 8.26
C GLY A 272 -21.90 15.64 8.99
N THR A 273 -20.75 15.00 9.23
CA THR A 273 -19.59 15.63 9.88
C THR A 273 -18.60 16.07 8.83
N THR A 274 -18.19 17.34 8.84
CA THR A 274 -17.05 17.79 8.03
C THR A 274 -15.81 17.02 8.49
N PRO A 275 -15.13 16.28 7.59
CA PRO A 275 -13.91 15.55 7.94
C PRO A 275 -12.90 16.49 8.59
N SER A 276 -12.30 16.08 9.70
CA SER A 276 -11.22 16.86 10.29
C SER A 276 -10.04 16.85 9.32
N THR A 277 -9.77 17.97 8.65
CA THR A 277 -8.60 18.18 7.79
C THR A 277 -7.31 18.29 8.62
N MET A 278 -7.15 17.45 9.64
CA MET A 278 -5.85 17.24 10.25
C MET A 278 -5.13 16.27 9.34
N PRO A 279 -4.19 16.71 8.49
CA PRO A 279 -3.49 15.81 7.60
C PRO A 279 -2.88 14.69 8.44
N GLU A 280 -3.14 13.46 8.04
CA GLU A 280 -2.72 12.26 8.75
C GLU A 280 -1.18 12.25 8.79
N ARG A 281 -0.64 12.72 9.91
CA ARG A 281 0.79 12.79 10.17
C ARG A 281 1.28 11.37 10.34
N SER A 282 1.99 10.87 9.34
CA SER A 282 2.61 9.55 9.42
C SER A 282 4.03 9.70 9.94
N LEU A 283 4.37 9.00 11.02
CA LEU A 283 5.75 8.92 11.49
C LEU A 283 6.58 8.18 10.41
N ALA A 284 7.66 8.78 9.94
CA ALA A 284 8.57 8.17 8.97
C ALA A 284 10.02 8.45 9.33
N ALA A 285 10.90 7.54 8.91
CA ALA A 285 12.35 7.74 8.96
C ALA A 285 12.86 8.19 7.59
N LEU A 286 13.65 9.26 7.57
CA LEU A 286 14.34 9.73 6.38
C LEU A 286 15.82 9.42 6.47
N LEU A 287 16.36 8.84 5.40
CA LEU A 287 17.79 8.63 5.19
C LEU A 287 18.26 9.57 4.08
N ALA A 288 19.14 10.49 4.44
CA ALA A 288 19.80 11.37 3.49
C ALA A 288 21.21 10.87 3.19
N LEU A 289 21.57 10.90 1.91
CA LEU A 289 22.89 10.50 1.40
C LEU A 289 23.54 11.69 0.71
N ARG A 290 24.79 11.98 1.04
CA ARG A 290 25.55 13.07 0.43
C ARG A 290 26.96 12.64 0.06
N VAL A 291 27.36 12.92 -1.17
CA VAL A 291 28.76 12.70 -1.60
C VAL A 291 29.66 13.65 -0.81
N THR A 292 30.68 13.10 -0.17
CA THR A 292 31.61 13.88 0.64
C THR A 292 32.44 14.85 -0.20
N GLY A 293 32.84 15.98 0.40
CA GLY A 293 33.72 16.95 -0.25
C GLY A 293 35.09 16.37 -0.63
N ALA A 294 35.56 15.31 0.06
CA ALA A 294 36.78 14.61 -0.29
C ALA A 294 36.64 13.90 -1.65
N SER A 295 35.56 13.15 -1.87
CA SER A 295 35.30 12.50 -3.16
C SER A 295 35.04 13.50 -4.28
N ARG A 296 34.34 14.61 -4.01
CA ARG A 296 34.14 15.68 -5.00
C ARG A 296 35.45 16.36 -5.44
N ARG A 297 36.49 16.37 -4.58
CA ARG A 297 37.82 16.93 -4.94
C ARG A 297 38.75 15.90 -5.58
N ALA A 298 38.56 14.61 -5.28
CA ALA A 298 39.47 13.55 -5.70
C ALA A 298 39.14 12.98 -7.09
N LEU A 299 37.92 13.18 -7.58
CA LEU A 299 37.44 12.65 -8.85
C LEU A 299 37.16 13.79 -9.83
N LEU A 300 37.40 13.55 -11.12
CA LEU A 300 36.92 14.43 -12.17
C LEU A 300 35.39 14.37 -12.22
N ASP A 301 34.72 15.47 -12.62
CA ASP A 301 33.26 15.55 -12.65
C ASP A 301 32.61 14.42 -13.46
N ALA A 302 33.20 14.05 -14.59
CA ALA A 302 32.72 12.96 -15.45
C ALA A 302 32.84 11.59 -14.77
N GLU A 303 33.94 11.33 -14.06
CA GLU A 303 34.18 10.07 -13.35
C GLU A 303 33.27 9.92 -12.14
N LEU A 304 33.02 11.02 -11.41
CA LEU A 304 32.06 11.03 -10.33
C LEU A 304 30.63 10.80 -10.85
N ALA A 305 30.27 11.43 -11.98
CA ALA A 305 28.95 11.24 -12.60
C ALA A 305 28.71 9.78 -13.02
N GLU A 306 29.70 9.13 -13.64
CA GLU A 306 29.62 7.72 -14.03
C GLU A 306 29.44 6.79 -12.82
N ARG A 307 30.26 6.97 -11.78
CA ARG A 307 30.16 6.17 -10.55
C ARG A 307 28.84 6.40 -9.84
N MET A 308 28.34 7.64 -9.81
CA MET A 308 27.04 7.95 -9.23
C MET A 308 25.89 7.35 -10.04
N ALA A 309 25.96 7.31 -11.36
CA ALA A 309 24.97 6.60 -12.17
C ALA A 309 24.93 5.10 -11.82
N GLY A 310 26.10 4.47 -11.64
CA GLY A 310 26.21 3.08 -11.19
C GLY A 310 25.75 2.83 -9.75
N PHE A 311 25.80 3.84 -8.89
CA PHE A 311 25.24 3.81 -7.54
C PHE A 311 23.70 3.92 -7.60
N ASP A 312 23.19 4.91 -8.33
CA ASP A 312 21.75 5.19 -8.45
C ASP A 312 20.98 4.02 -9.09
N ALA A 313 21.59 3.34 -10.06
CA ALA A 313 21.01 2.16 -10.69
C ALA A 313 20.73 1.01 -9.69
N ARG A 314 21.46 0.96 -8.56
CA ARG A 314 21.31 -0.06 -7.51
C ARG A 314 20.57 0.46 -6.28
N LEU A 315 20.64 1.76 -6.01
CA LEU A 315 20.03 2.41 -4.85
C LEU A 315 18.56 2.01 -4.64
N SER A 316 17.75 2.07 -5.70
CA SER A 316 16.32 1.78 -5.62
C SER A 316 16.02 0.32 -5.27
N ASN A 317 16.88 -0.62 -5.66
CA ASN A 317 16.72 -2.03 -5.30
C ASN A 317 17.09 -2.24 -3.83
N GLU A 318 18.23 -1.69 -3.38
CA GLU A 318 18.66 -1.79 -1.99
C GLU A 318 17.65 -1.16 -1.03
N ALA A 319 17.13 0.03 -1.37
CA ALA A 319 16.09 0.67 -0.58
C ALA A 319 14.85 -0.24 -0.43
N ARG A 320 14.40 -0.85 -1.53
CA ARG A 320 13.23 -1.75 -1.54
C ARG A 320 13.44 -3.01 -0.71
N CYS A 321 14.65 -3.58 -0.66
CA CYS A 321 14.95 -4.73 0.20
C CYS A 321 14.66 -4.47 1.68
N PHE A 322 14.76 -3.20 2.12
CA PHE A 322 14.44 -2.77 3.47
C PHE A 322 13.08 -2.07 3.58
N GLY A 323 12.22 -2.19 2.56
CA GLY A 323 10.89 -1.56 2.53
C GLY A 323 10.93 -0.03 2.44
N GLY A 324 12.00 0.54 1.89
CA GLY A 324 12.13 1.97 1.64
C GLY A 324 11.94 2.36 0.18
N SER A 325 11.76 3.66 -0.04
CA SER A 325 11.61 4.26 -1.37
C SER A 325 12.48 5.51 -1.51
N VAL A 326 12.97 5.77 -2.73
CA VAL A 326 13.72 6.98 -3.06
C VAL A 326 12.73 8.13 -3.27
N MET A 327 12.84 9.19 -2.48
CA MET A 327 11.98 10.36 -2.58
C MET A 327 12.54 11.42 -3.52
N ALA A 328 13.85 11.62 -3.49
CA ALA A 328 14.52 12.65 -4.28
C ALA A 328 15.95 12.25 -4.61
N SER A 329 16.36 12.60 -5.83
CA SER A 329 17.72 12.42 -6.31
C SER A 329 18.18 13.68 -7.05
N GLY A 330 19.29 14.28 -6.62
CA GLY A 330 19.85 15.46 -7.26
C GLY A 330 21.37 15.60 -7.03
N PRO A 331 22.03 16.60 -7.64
CA PRO A 331 23.48 16.76 -7.53
C PRO A 331 23.97 16.91 -6.08
N GLU A 332 23.11 17.42 -5.17
CA GLU A 332 23.45 17.64 -3.76
C GLU A 332 23.22 16.44 -2.83
N GLY A 333 22.53 15.39 -3.28
CA GLY A 333 22.30 14.20 -2.47
C GLY A 333 21.10 13.36 -2.91
N ARG A 334 20.84 12.31 -2.13
CA ARG A 334 19.67 11.42 -2.26
C ARG A 334 18.89 11.47 -0.95
N LEU A 335 17.57 11.36 -1.04
CA LEU A 335 16.69 11.27 0.13
C LEU A 335 15.78 10.06 -0.02
N LEU A 336 15.78 9.20 0.99
CA LEU A 336 15.01 7.96 1.03
C LEU A 336 14.06 7.98 2.23
N ARG A 337 12.91 7.33 2.09
CA ARG A 337 11.88 7.17 3.13
C ARG A 337 11.75 5.72 3.57
N PHE A 338 11.54 5.52 4.86
CA PHE A 338 11.24 4.24 5.49
C PHE A 338 10.13 4.40 6.54
N ASP A 339 9.40 3.32 6.83
CA ASP A 339 8.37 3.28 7.89
C ASP A 339 8.97 3.26 9.31
N GLY A 340 10.30 3.19 9.45
CA GLY A 340 10.96 3.22 10.74
C GLY A 340 12.49 3.31 10.67
N PRO A 341 13.15 3.82 11.72
CA PRO A 341 14.59 4.12 11.70
C PRO A 341 15.47 2.88 11.62
N SER A 342 15.09 1.74 12.21
CA SER A 342 15.90 0.52 12.15
C SER A 342 16.13 0.02 10.72
N ARG A 343 15.11 0.13 9.86
CA ARG A 343 15.21 -0.22 8.43
C ARG A 343 16.07 0.78 7.68
N ALA A 344 15.92 2.07 7.98
CA ALA A 344 16.75 3.12 7.41
C ALA A 344 18.24 2.92 7.77
N LEU A 345 18.54 2.57 9.01
CA LEU A 345 19.91 2.32 9.49
C LEU A 345 20.52 1.05 8.89
N ALA A 346 19.76 -0.04 8.77
CA ALA A 346 20.21 -1.25 8.10
C ALA A 346 20.51 -0.97 6.61
N CYS A 347 19.63 -0.25 5.92
CA CYS A 347 19.87 0.18 4.54
C CYS A 347 21.12 1.07 4.43
N ALA A 348 21.30 2.02 5.36
CA ALA A 348 22.46 2.92 5.38
C ALA A 348 23.80 2.16 5.46
N GLN A 349 23.86 1.06 6.21
CA GLN A 349 25.05 0.21 6.29
C GLN A 349 25.36 -0.46 4.94
N ILE A 350 24.36 -1.04 4.27
CA ILE A 350 24.53 -1.64 2.94
C ILE A 350 24.96 -0.60 1.90
N LEU A 351 24.37 0.60 1.95
CA LEU A 351 24.72 1.69 1.03
C LEU A 351 26.14 2.23 1.26
N ASN A 352 26.67 2.14 2.48
CA ASN A 352 28.08 2.45 2.75
C ASN A 352 29.01 1.47 2.02
N ASP A 353 28.69 0.17 2.06
CA ASP A 353 29.51 -0.85 1.41
C ASP A 353 29.43 -0.75 -0.12
N LEU A 354 28.23 -0.50 -0.65
CA LEU A 354 28.02 -0.22 -2.07
C LEU A 354 28.82 1.00 -2.53
N ALA A 355 28.73 2.13 -1.82
CA ALA A 355 29.47 3.34 -2.14
C ALA A 355 30.99 3.11 -2.09
N ARG A 356 31.47 2.37 -1.07
CA ARG A 356 32.89 2.00 -0.94
C ARG A 356 33.37 1.15 -2.13
N SER A 357 32.58 0.18 -2.58
CA SER A 357 32.91 -0.66 -3.74
C SER A 357 33.05 0.14 -5.05
N LEU A 358 32.36 1.28 -5.14
CA LEU A 358 32.39 2.20 -6.27
C LEU A 358 33.42 3.32 -6.11
N GLY A 359 34.17 3.34 -4.99
CA GLY A 359 35.13 4.40 -4.68
C GLY A 359 34.47 5.76 -4.44
N ILE A 360 33.23 5.78 -3.93
CA ILE A 360 32.50 6.99 -3.56
C ILE A 360 32.49 7.11 -2.04
N GLY A 361 32.93 8.25 -1.52
CA GLY A 361 32.81 8.58 -0.11
C GLY A 361 31.45 9.20 0.19
N LEU A 362 30.68 8.55 1.05
CA LEU A 362 29.30 8.91 1.36
C LEU A 362 29.14 9.33 2.83
N GLY A 363 28.59 10.52 3.06
CA GLY A 363 28.07 10.96 4.35
C GLY A 363 26.58 10.64 4.42
N GLN A 364 26.13 10.12 5.58
CA GLN A 364 24.74 9.68 5.76
C GLN A 364 24.13 10.27 7.02
N GLY A 365 22.85 10.63 6.93
CA GLY A 365 22.06 11.23 8.01
C GLY A 365 20.70 10.56 8.14
N VAL A 366 20.33 10.15 9.35
CA VAL A 366 19.02 9.55 9.65
C VAL A 366 18.27 10.37 10.68
N HIS A 367 17.01 10.69 10.37
CA HIS A 367 16.10 11.36 11.29
C HIS A 367 14.69 10.80 11.18
N VAL A 368 13.90 10.92 12.24
CA VAL A 368 12.51 10.46 12.33
C VAL A 368 11.61 11.62 12.67
N GLY A 369 10.45 11.70 12.02
CA GLY A 369 9.40 12.63 12.39
C GLY A 369 8.13 12.41 11.58
N GLU A 370 7.14 13.26 11.83
CA GLU A 370 5.86 13.26 11.13
C GLU A 370 5.97 13.87 9.72
N VAL A 371 5.67 13.09 8.69
CA VAL A 371 5.67 13.54 7.30
C VAL A 371 4.23 13.69 6.80
N LEU A 372 3.96 14.83 6.18
CA LEU A 372 2.68 15.12 5.52
C LEU A 372 2.60 14.43 4.15
N PRO A 373 1.46 13.82 3.79
CA PRO A 373 1.23 13.34 2.43
C PRO A 373 1.32 14.50 1.42
N GLY A 374 2.08 14.32 0.33
CA GLY A 374 2.18 15.31 -0.76
C GLY A 374 3.11 16.50 -0.51
N GLU A 375 3.71 16.64 0.68
CA GLU A 375 4.74 17.64 0.92
C GLU A 375 5.99 17.29 0.09
N SER A 376 6.52 18.28 -0.66
CA SER A 376 7.75 18.09 -1.41
C SER A 376 8.86 17.70 -0.43
N ALA A 377 9.33 16.46 -0.55
CA ALA A 377 10.32 15.84 0.33
C ALA A 377 11.61 16.66 0.49
N ALA A 378 11.87 17.61 -0.41
CA ALA A 378 13.03 18.49 -0.37
C ALA A 378 12.91 19.67 0.63
N TYR A 379 11.72 19.99 1.15
CA TYR A 379 11.48 21.21 1.93
C TYR A 379 10.91 21.01 3.35
N GLY A 380 10.56 19.78 3.73
CA GLY A 380 10.08 19.47 5.08
C GLY A 380 11.17 19.61 6.15
N SER A 381 10.78 19.97 7.38
CA SER A 381 11.72 20.11 8.54
C SER A 381 12.55 18.84 8.78
N ILE A 382 11.95 17.66 8.61
CA ILE A 382 12.62 16.37 8.84
C ILE A 382 13.69 16.11 7.78
N ALA A 383 13.40 16.43 6.52
CA ALA A 383 14.35 16.27 5.42
C ALA A 383 15.56 17.19 5.59
N ARG A 384 15.32 18.45 6.02
CA ARG A 384 16.41 19.39 6.35
C ARG A 384 17.32 18.85 7.44
N ILE A 385 16.75 18.24 8.48
CA ILE A 385 17.55 17.63 9.55
C ILE A 385 18.37 16.46 9.00
N ALA A 386 17.75 15.50 8.31
CA ALA A 386 18.47 14.37 7.73
C ALA A 386 19.61 14.82 6.78
N LEU A 387 19.33 15.78 5.89
CA LEU A 387 20.32 16.36 4.96
C LEU A 387 21.46 17.09 5.68
N ALA A 388 21.16 17.84 6.75
CA ALA A 388 22.17 18.52 7.55
C ALA A 388 23.09 17.51 8.26
N LEU A 389 22.53 16.44 8.82
CA LEU A 389 23.30 15.34 9.41
C LEU A 389 24.20 14.67 8.34
N ALA A 390 23.66 14.35 7.17
CA ALA A 390 24.44 13.78 6.07
C ALA A 390 25.58 14.70 5.60
N GLY A 391 25.39 16.02 5.66
CA GLY A 391 26.41 17.01 5.34
C GLY A 391 27.56 17.10 6.35
N GLN A 392 27.31 16.75 7.61
CA GLN A 392 28.33 16.73 8.67
C GLN A 392 28.99 15.35 8.81
N ALA A 393 28.38 14.30 8.26
CA ALA A 393 28.90 12.95 8.30
C ALA A 393 30.15 12.80 7.42
N ALA A 394 31.23 12.28 8.00
CA ALA A 394 32.40 11.84 7.24
C ALA A 394 32.07 10.58 6.42
N SER A 395 32.92 10.26 5.45
CA SER A 395 32.73 9.08 4.59
C SER A 395 32.61 7.80 5.42
N GLY A 396 31.55 7.03 5.20
CA GLY A 396 31.31 5.78 5.92
C GLY A 396 30.70 5.95 7.31
N ILE A 397 30.43 7.20 7.74
CA ILE A 397 29.78 7.50 9.01
C ILE A 397 28.30 7.73 8.78
N VAL A 398 27.47 7.11 9.63
CA VAL A 398 26.03 7.37 9.70
C VAL A 398 25.76 8.18 10.96
N LEU A 399 25.35 9.44 10.77
CA LEU A 399 24.89 10.30 11.85
C LEU A 399 23.38 10.16 12.00
N VAL A 400 22.92 10.11 13.24
CA VAL A 400 21.54 9.78 13.59
C VAL A 400 21.10 10.79 14.65
N SER A 401 19.96 11.44 14.46
CA SER A 401 19.40 12.27 15.55
C SER A 401 19.12 11.39 16.77
N THR A 402 19.32 11.88 17.99
CA THR A 402 19.04 11.12 19.22
C THR A 402 17.63 10.54 19.24
N VAL A 403 16.61 11.28 18.80
CA VAL A 403 15.22 10.78 18.67
C VAL A 403 15.13 9.53 17.78
N ALA A 404 15.83 9.52 16.64
CA ALA A 404 15.83 8.35 15.77
C ALA A 404 16.63 7.17 16.36
N ALA A 405 17.68 7.44 17.13
CA ALA A 405 18.45 6.41 17.84
C ALA A 405 17.64 5.78 18.98
N GLU A 406 16.91 6.58 19.76
CA GLU A 406 16.00 6.11 20.82
C GLU A 406 14.87 5.25 20.26
N VAL A 407 14.27 5.64 19.13
CA VAL A 407 13.23 4.83 18.46
C VAL A 407 13.82 3.54 17.86
N ALA A 408 15.09 3.54 17.46
CA ALA A 408 15.79 2.34 16.98
C ALA A 408 16.37 1.46 18.10
N PHE A 409 16.27 1.90 19.37
CA PHE A 409 16.82 1.19 20.52
C PHE A 409 16.17 -0.18 20.68
N GLY A 410 16.98 -1.23 20.82
CA GLY A 410 16.51 -2.63 20.90
C GLY A 410 16.47 -3.39 19.58
N ALA A 411 16.73 -2.75 18.44
CA ALA A 411 16.79 -3.40 17.13
C ALA A 411 18.21 -3.88 16.73
N GLY A 412 19.08 -4.16 17.71
CA GLY A 412 20.47 -4.60 17.47
C GLY A 412 21.43 -3.50 16.97
N GLN A 413 21.00 -2.24 16.94
CA GLN A 413 21.85 -1.11 16.53
C GLN A 413 22.52 -0.47 17.75
N HIS A 414 23.79 -0.09 17.60
CA HIS A 414 24.57 0.57 18.65
C HIS A 414 24.90 2.00 18.26
N PHE A 415 24.84 2.90 19.25
CA PHE A 415 25.09 4.31 19.03
C PHE A 415 26.10 4.85 20.04
N ALA A 416 26.88 5.84 19.62
CA ALA A 416 27.77 6.59 20.47
C ALA A 416 27.48 8.09 20.31
N THR A 417 27.54 8.84 21.40
CA THR A 417 27.38 10.30 21.37
C THR A 417 28.37 10.91 20.39
N TRP A 418 27.85 11.71 19.44
CA TRP A 418 28.68 12.42 18.47
C TRP A 418 28.79 13.91 18.79
N GLY A 419 27.67 14.54 19.16
CA GLY A 419 27.63 15.96 19.52
C GLY A 419 26.28 16.60 19.19
N GLU A 420 26.30 17.89 18.86
CA GLU A 420 25.12 18.64 18.47
C GLU A 420 25.33 19.31 17.11
N VAL A 421 24.28 19.36 16.30
CA VAL A 421 24.27 20.06 15.01
C VAL A 421 23.22 21.16 15.06
N ARG A 422 23.64 22.38 14.70
CA ARG A 422 22.73 23.53 14.61
C ARG A 422 22.03 23.57 13.25
N ILE A 423 20.71 23.49 13.26
CA ILE A 423 19.85 23.46 12.07
C ILE A 423 18.78 24.52 12.26
N ASP A 424 18.78 25.54 11.40
CA ASP A 424 17.81 26.65 11.42
C ASP A 424 17.65 27.34 12.80
N GLY A 425 18.75 27.44 13.54
CA GLY A 425 18.78 28.07 14.86
C GLY A 425 18.45 27.13 16.03
N ALA A 426 18.01 25.91 15.78
CA ALA A 426 17.80 24.88 16.81
C ALA A 426 19.01 23.93 16.92
N PHE A 427 19.28 23.43 18.13
CA PHE A 427 20.27 22.40 18.36
C PHE A 427 19.61 21.02 18.29
N VAL A 428 20.15 20.15 17.45
CA VAL A 428 19.73 18.75 17.35
C VAL A 428 20.86 17.90 17.92
N ALA A 429 20.57 17.12 18.96
CA ALA A 429 21.50 16.14 19.50
C ALA A 429 21.68 14.98 18.50
N VAL A 430 22.94 14.58 18.32
CA VAL A 430 23.35 13.64 17.28
C VAL A 430 24.19 12.54 17.89
N GLU A 431 23.86 11.33 17.47
CA GLU A 431 24.60 10.12 17.74
C GLU A 431 25.20 9.59 16.45
N ARG A 432 26.26 8.79 16.59
CA ARG A 432 26.88 8.06 15.51
C ARG A 432 26.53 6.59 15.64
N LEU A 433 26.10 5.98 14.53
CA LEU A 433 25.95 4.54 14.45
C LEU A 433 27.32 3.85 14.57
N VAL A 434 27.42 2.86 15.44
CA VAL A 434 28.61 2.04 15.68
C VAL A 434 28.39 0.67 15.04
N PRO A 435 29.12 0.33 13.96
CA PRO A 435 29.06 -1.00 13.36
C PRO A 435 29.58 -2.07 14.34
N GLU A 436 28.94 -3.24 14.40
CA GLU A 436 29.28 -4.35 15.32
C GLU A 436 30.79 -4.73 15.31
N GLN A 437 31.44 -4.62 14.15
CA GLN A 437 32.87 -4.86 13.94
C GLN A 437 33.84 -4.00 14.80
N HIS A 438 33.36 -2.95 15.50
CA HIS A 438 34.20 -2.08 16.36
C HIS A 438 34.04 -2.31 17.88
N LEU A 439 33.30 -3.32 18.33
CA LEU A 439 33.04 -3.56 19.77
C LEU A 439 34.16 -4.35 20.51
N GLY A 440 35.31 -4.58 19.88
CA GLY A 440 36.41 -5.37 20.43
C GLY A 440 37.48 -4.59 21.22
N ARG A 441 37.14 -3.99 22.38
CA ARG A 441 38.08 -3.86 23.55
C ARG A 441 37.51 -3.23 24.83
N ALA A 442 36.20 -3.03 24.95
CA ALA A 442 35.60 -2.64 26.23
C ALA A 442 35.25 -3.92 27.03
N ARG A 443 36.00 -4.15 28.11
CA ARG A 443 35.83 -5.20 29.14
C ARG A 443 34.41 -5.78 29.20
N ARG A 444 34.26 -7.04 28.75
CA ARG A 444 33.08 -7.87 28.96
C ARG A 444 32.82 -8.03 30.46
N VAL A 445 31.70 -7.52 30.94
CA VAL A 445 30.97 -8.08 32.08
C VAL A 445 30.00 -9.12 31.49
N PRO A 446 29.92 -10.35 32.01
CA PRO A 446 29.06 -11.36 31.42
C PRO A 446 27.59 -10.96 31.65
N ARG A 447 26.88 -10.60 30.58
CA ARG A 447 25.42 -10.40 30.62
C ARG A 447 24.73 -11.70 30.23
N ARG A 448 23.74 -12.08 31.06
CA ARG A 448 22.85 -13.23 30.87
C ARG A 448 22.05 -13.04 29.58
N ASP A 449 22.01 -14.07 28.76
CA ASP A 449 21.18 -14.14 27.56
C ASP A 449 19.68 -14.07 27.95
N PRO A 450 18.94 -13.02 27.56
CA PRO A 450 17.54 -12.85 27.92
C PRO A 450 16.64 -13.96 27.36
N GLU A 451 17.00 -14.60 26.24
CA GLU A 451 16.20 -15.69 25.65
C GLU A 451 16.31 -17.00 26.47
N LEU A 452 17.43 -17.19 27.16
CA LEU A 452 17.69 -18.37 28.01
C LEU A 452 17.44 -18.11 29.50
N ALA A 453 16.96 -16.92 29.86
CA ALA A 453 16.64 -16.52 31.22
C ALA A 453 15.60 -17.42 31.92
N PRO A 454 14.58 -17.98 31.24
CA PRO A 454 13.58 -18.88 31.86
C PRO A 454 14.14 -20.26 32.24
N LEU A 455 15.30 -20.65 31.70
CA LEU A 455 15.87 -21.96 31.93
C LEU A 455 16.62 -22.04 33.26
N THR A 456 16.52 -23.19 33.92
CA THR A 456 17.41 -23.54 35.03
C THR A 456 18.81 -23.83 34.49
N GLN A 457 19.83 -23.77 35.37
CA GLN A 457 21.20 -24.13 34.99
C GLN A 457 21.28 -25.53 34.38
N ARG A 458 20.53 -26.48 34.94
CA ARG A 458 20.51 -27.87 34.46
C ARG A 458 19.84 -28.02 33.09
N GLU A 459 18.81 -27.22 32.81
CA GLU A 459 18.18 -27.16 31.49
C GLU A 459 19.10 -26.53 30.44
N ARG A 460 19.93 -25.55 30.81
CA ARG A 460 20.95 -24.98 29.90
C ARG A 460 22.03 -26.00 29.52
N GLU A 461 22.50 -26.78 30.48
CA GLU A 461 23.47 -27.87 30.22
C GLU A 461 22.88 -28.93 29.28
N VAL A 462 21.62 -29.32 29.49
CA VAL A 462 20.92 -30.24 28.58
C VAL A 462 20.72 -29.62 27.20
N LEU A 463 20.37 -28.33 27.11
CA LEU A 463 20.20 -27.63 25.84
C LEU A 463 21.51 -27.53 25.04
N ALA A 464 22.65 -27.30 25.69
CA ALA A 464 23.96 -27.31 25.05
C ALA A 464 24.26 -28.65 24.37
N LEU A 465 24.05 -29.76 25.09
CA LEU A 465 24.27 -31.10 24.53
C LEU A 465 23.23 -31.48 23.47
N VAL A 466 22.02 -30.91 23.52
CA VAL A 466 21.02 -31.03 22.45
C VAL A 466 21.50 -30.30 21.19
N ALA A 467 22.12 -29.13 21.32
CA ALA A 467 22.66 -28.35 20.21
C ALA A 467 23.86 -29.04 19.54
N GLU A 468 24.67 -29.76 20.32
CA GLU A 468 25.73 -30.66 19.83
C GLU A 468 25.19 -31.91 19.09
N GLY A 469 23.87 -32.13 19.09
CA GLY A 469 23.23 -33.23 18.37
C GLY A 469 23.20 -34.57 19.12
N LEU A 470 23.59 -34.61 20.39
CA LEU A 470 23.59 -35.85 21.18
C LEU A 470 22.15 -36.34 21.41
N SER A 471 21.95 -37.66 21.50
CA SER A 471 20.70 -38.31 21.87
C SER A 471 20.45 -38.25 23.39
N ASN A 472 19.21 -38.55 23.83
CA ASN A 472 18.89 -38.55 25.27
C ASN A 472 19.71 -39.56 26.08
N HIS A 473 20.12 -40.68 25.48
CA HIS A 473 20.96 -41.68 26.14
C HIS A 473 22.41 -41.21 26.30
N GLU A 474 22.94 -40.49 25.31
CA GLU A 474 24.29 -39.93 25.36
C GLU A 474 24.37 -38.76 26.34
N ILE A 475 23.35 -37.88 26.33
CA ILE A 475 23.23 -36.80 27.32
C ILE A 475 23.10 -37.37 28.74
N ALA A 476 22.32 -38.45 28.90
CA ALA A 476 22.15 -39.14 30.18
C ALA A 476 23.49 -39.68 30.70
N GLY A 477 24.29 -40.32 29.83
CA GLY A 477 25.63 -40.79 30.19
C GLY A 477 26.59 -39.64 30.55
N ARG A 478 26.53 -38.52 29.83
CA ARG A 478 27.43 -37.38 30.03
C ARG A 478 27.11 -36.53 31.26
N LEU A 479 25.86 -36.56 31.70
CA LEU A 479 25.37 -35.79 32.85
C LEU A 479 25.08 -36.66 34.08
N GLU A 480 25.36 -37.97 34.03
CA GLU A 480 25.03 -38.97 35.06
C GLU A 480 23.54 -38.93 35.47
N LEU A 481 22.66 -38.86 34.47
CA LEU A 481 21.20 -38.84 34.64
C LEU A 481 20.56 -40.08 34.01
N SER A 482 19.30 -40.36 34.35
CA SER A 482 18.51 -41.34 33.58
C SER A 482 18.05 -40.73 32.25
N ALA A 483 17.93 -41.55 31.20
CA ALA A 483 17.39 -41.12 29.90
C ALA A 483 15.97 -40.54 30.01
N HIS A 484 15.18 -41.02 30.98
CA HIS A 484 13.86 -40.48 31.29
C HIS A 484 13.93 -39.05 31.85
N THR A 485 14.90 -38.77 32.72
CA THR A 485 15.13 -37.44 33.29
C THR A 485 15.55 -36.44 32.21
N VAL A 486 16.43 -36.85 31.29
CA VAL A 486 16.82 -36.01 30.14
C VAL A 486 15.64 -35.72 29.23
N LYS A 487 14.80 -36.72 28.92
CA LYS A 487 13.58 -36.52 28.12
C LYS A 487 12.67 -35.46 28.74
N ARG A 488 12.52 -35.46 30.08
CA ARG A 488 11.73 -34.46 30.81
C ARG A 488 12.36 -33.07 30.75
N HIS A 489 13.69 -32.96 30.86
CA HIS A 489 14.38 -31.67 30.70
C HIS A 489 14.20 -31.11 29.29
N VAL A 490 14.33 -31.93 28.24
CA VAL A 490 14.09 -31.48 26.85
C VAL A 490 12.66 -31.00 26.66
N ALA A 491 11.66 -31.72 27.19
CA ALA A 491 10.26 -31.30 27.11
C ALA A 491 10.02 -29.95 27.83
N ASN A 492 10.60 -29.76 29.01
CA ASN A 492 10.49 -28.52 29.76
C ASN A 492 11.19 -27.35 29.08
N ILE A 493 12.33 -27.58 28.42
CA ILE A 493 13.04 -26.57 27.64
C ILE A 493 12.17 -26.10 26.47
N LEU A 494 11.58 -27.03 25.72
CA LEU A 494 10.70 -26.69 24.60
C LEU A 494 9.48 -25.89 25.07
N LEU A 495 8.89 -26.28 26.20
CA LEU A 495 7.72 -25.58 26.75
C LEU A 495 8.06 -24.19 27.29
N LYS A 496 9.20 -24.03 27.99
CA LYS A 496 9.63 -22.74 28.56
C LYS A 496 10.09 -21.73 27.51
N LEU A 497 10.60 -22.22 26.38
CA LEU A 497 11.08 -21.39 25.28
C LEU A 497 10.06 -21.27 24.14
N ASP A 498 8.86 -21.85 24.30
CA ASP A 498 7.80 -21.91 23.28
C ASP A 498 8.28 -22.45 21.92
N LEU A 499 9.03 -23.55 21.96
CA LEU A 499 9.65 -24.15 20.78
C LEU A 499 8.95 -25.44 20.35
N PRO A 500 8.68 -25.61 19.04
CA PRO A 500 7.88 -26.73 18.55
C PRO A 500 8.66 -28.05 18.46
N SER A 501 10.00 -28.02 18.52
CA SER A 501 10.81 -29.23 18.35
C SER A 501 12.23 -29.10 18.93
N ARG A 502 12.85 -30.25 19.19
CA ARG A 502 14.26 -30.37 19.59
C ARG A 502 15.21 -29.66 18.61
N ALA A 503 14.93 -29.74 17.31
CA ALA A 503 15.71 -29.06 16.28
C ALA A 503 15.60 -27.54 16.39
N ALA A 504 14.41 -27.02 16.75
CA ALA A 504 14.22 -25.59 17.01
C ALA A 504 15.03 -25.11 18.23
N ALA A 505 15.14 -25.94 19.27
CA ALA A 505 15.95 -25.66 20.44
C ALA A 505 17.45 -25.65 20.14
N ALA A 506 17.95 -26.62 19.36
CA ALA A 506 19.34 -26.62 18.88
C ALA A 506 19.65 -25.38 18.03
N ALA A 507 18.72 -25.00 17.14
CA ALA A 507 18.87 -23.82 16.30
C ALA A 507 18.83 -22.50 17.10
N LEU A 508 18.09 -22.44 18.21
CA LEU A 508 18.09 -21.28 19.10
C LEU A 508 19.47 -21.06 19.72
N LEU A 509 20.07 -22.13 20.28
CA LEU A 509 21.37 -22.02 20.94
C LEU A 509 22.50 -21.71 19.94
N ALA A 510 22.45 -22.28 18.74
CA ALA A 510 23.41 -21.97 17.68
C ALA A 510 23.35 -20.49 17.23
N ARG A 511 22.18 -19.84 17.35
CA ARG A 511 22.04 -18.39 17.13
C ARG A 511 22.55 -17.56 18.30
N SER A 512 22.45 -18.05 19.54
CA SER A 512 22.95 -17.35 20.73
C SER A 512 24.47 -17.46 20.93
N GLU A 513 25.10 -18.57 20.48
CA GLU A 513 26.55 -18.77 20.59
C GLU A 513 27.35 -18.16 19.42
N GLY A 514 26.69 -17.89 18.30
CA GLY A 514 27.26 -17.23 17.13
C GLY A 514 27.27 -15.69 17.16
N ALA A 515 27.01 -15.08 18.32
CA ALA A 515 26.88 -13.62 18.52
C ALA A 515 28.05 -13.01 19.33
#